data_AF-X1V3I1-F1
#
_entry.id   AF-X1V3I1-F1
#
_cell.length_a   1.000
_cell.length_b   1.000
_cell.length_c   1.000
_cell.angle_alpha   90.00
_cell.angle_beta   90.00
_cell.angle_gamma   90.00
#
_symmetry.space_group_name_H-M   'P 1'
#
loop_
_entity.id
_entity.type
_entity.pdbx_description
1 polymer ?
#
loop_
_entity_poly.entity_id
_entity_poly.type
_entity_poly.pdbx_seq_one_letter_code
_entity_poly.pdbx_strand_id
1 'polypeptide(L)'
;GSSILIFLITQGDDIFVGKLLGVAMLGFYQMAYRISNIPATEITHVISQVTFPAYSKLQDNLPKLREAYLKVLQFTAFLSFPIAGLIFVLAPDFTRIFLGEKWMPMVLAVQALAAWGLIRSIGATTGSVFFSVGRPKILTKIQCVHLVLLAILIYPLSIRWEIFGTSLAVIFATLIPVLVAFYMVAKVIKCKTWNFCKMIVLPFINTAIMISLIFILKTRWSNTVGMLEIFLFIVLGVVSYLGIAYLLDKFSSYRMQN
;
A
#
# COMPACT_ATOMS: atom_id res chain seq x y z
N GLY A 1 -14.85 17.11 10.46
CA GLY A 1 -15.55 16.03 9.74
C GLY A 1 -14.58 14.97 9.25
N SER A 2 -13.91 15.20 8.12
CA SER A 2 -12.97 14.23 7.52
C SER A 2 -11.77 13.86 8.42
N SER A 3 -11.25 14.79 9.23
CA SER A 3 -10.13 14.55 10.15
C SER A 3 -10.47 13.54 11.25
N ILE A 4 -11.66 13.67 11.85
CA ILE A 4 -12.14 12.75 12.89
C ILE A 4 -12.39 11.34 12.32
N LEU A 5 -12.96 11.26 11.11
CA LEU A 5 -13.14 9.99 10.39
C LEU A 5 -11.81 9.30 10.13
N ILE A 6 -10.82 10.04 9.62
CA ILE A 6 -9.47 9.50 9.38
C ILE A 6 -8.85 9.04 10.70
N PHE A 7 -8.93 9.85 11.75
CA PHE A 7 -8.44 9.49 13.08
C PHE A 7 -9.05 8.17 13.58
N LEU A 8 -10.38 8.04 13.53
CA LEU A 8 -11.08 6.81 13.94
C LEU A 8 -10.69 5.59 13.10
N ILE A 9 -10.41 5.77 11.81
CA ILE A 9 -9.97 4.66 10.95
C ILE A 9 -8.52 4.26 11.23
N THR A 10 -7.66 5.21 11.57
CA THR A 10 -6.21 4.96 11.80
C THR A 10 -5.84 4.64 13.24
N GLN A 11 -6.72 4.94 14.20
CA GLN A 11 -6.49 4.75 15.63
C GLN A 11 -7.57 3.87 16.26
N GLY A 12 -8.70 3.66 15.59
CA GLY A 12 -9.79 2.84 16.11
C GLY A 12 -9.45 1.35 16.13
N ASP A 13 -8.66 0.90 15.16
CA ASP A 13 -8.02 -0.42 15.16
C ASP A 13 -7.06 -0.59 16.35
N ASP A 14 -6.20 0.39 16.62
CA ASP A 14 -5.30 0.39 17.79
C ASP A 14 -6.08 0.33 19.12
N ILE A 15 -7.11 1.16 19.28
CA ILE A 15 -7.97 1.16 20.48
C ILE A 15 -8.63 -0.22 20.66
N PHE A 16 -9.08 -0.82 19.57
CA PHE A 16 -9.74 -2.12 19.58
C PHE A 16 -8.76 -3.24 19.97
N VAL A 17 -7.58 -3.28 19.36
CA VAL A 17 -6.52 -4.25 19.70
C VAL A 17 -6.11 -4.10 21.16
N GLY A 18 -5.89 -2.87 21.64
CA GLY A 18 -5.51 -2.63 23.03
C GLY A 18 -6.55 -3.11 24.05
N LYS A 19 -7.84 -2.92 23.76
CA LYS A 19 -8.93 -3.36 24.64
C LYS A 19 -9.23 -4.85 24.55
N LEU A 20 -9.19 -5.43 23.35
CA LEU A 20 -9.61 -6.82 23.14
C LEU A 20 -8.45 -7.81 23.36
N LEU A 21 -7.26 -7.50 22.85
CA LEU A 21 -6.11 -8.40 22.81
C LEU A 21 -5.02 -8.02 23.84
N GLY A 22 -5.17 -6.87 24.50
CA GLY A 22 -4.26 -6.38 25.54
C GLY A 22 -3.07 -5.58 25.01
N VAL A 23 -2.31 -5.00 25.95
CA VAL A 23 -1.24 -4.02 25.66
C VAL A 23 -0.07 -4.65 24.89
N ALA A 24 0.26 -5.91 25.15
CA ALA A 24 1.35 -6.61 24.45
C ALA A 24 1.04 -6.78 22.95
N MET A 25 -0.16 -7.24 22.63
CA MET A 25 -0.61 -7.41 21.24
C MET A 25 -0.77 -6.07 20.52
N LEU A 26 -1.18 -5.02 21.24
CA LEU A 26 -1.17 -3.65 20.70
C LEU A 26 0.23 -3.21 20.29
N GLY A 27 1.24 -3.46 21.12
CA GLY A 27 2.64 -3.13 20.78
C GLY A 27 3.11 -3.84 19.50
N PHE A 28 2.80 -5.14 19.35
CA PHE A 28 3.09 -5.88 18.13
C PHE A 28 2.36 -5.31 16.91
N TYR A 29 1.07 -5.00 17.06
CA TYR A 29 0.26 -4.45 15.97
C TYR A 29 0.75 -3.07 15.52
N GLN A 30 1.04 -2.16 16.45
CA GLN A 30 1.54 -0.82 16.13
C GLN A 30 2.91 -0.87 15.43
N MET A 31 3.81 -1.76 15.86
CA MET A 31 5.09 -1.94 15.19
C MET A 31 4.89 -2.53 13.78
N ALA A 32 4.00 -3.52 13.65
CA ALA A 32 3.67 -4.10 12.35
C ALA A 32 3.08 -3.06 11.39
N TYR A 33 2.16 -2.23 11.88
CA TYR A 33 1.58 -1.11 11.14
C TYR A 33 2.66 -0.12 10.71
N ARG A 34 3.56 0.27 11.62
CA ARG A 34 4.61 1.25 11.33
C ARG A 34 5.54 0.79 10.21
N ILE A 35 6.00 -0.46 10.25
CA ILE A 35 6.87 -1.03 9.21
C ILE A 35 6.12 -1.14 7.88
N SER A 36 4.87 -1.61 7.93
CA SER A 36 4.09 -1.88 6.72
C SER A 36 3.58 -0.63 6.01
N ASN A 37 3.43 0.47 6.75
CA ASN A 37 2.86 1.72 6.25
C ASN A 37 3.93 2.65 5.63
N ILE A 38 5.22 2.28 5.66
CA ILE A 38 6.33 3.06 5.06
C ILE A 38 6.05 3.47 3.60
N PRO A 39 5.60 2.57 2.69
CA PRO A 39 5.28 2.96 1.31
C PRO A 39 4.16 4.01 1.25
N ALA A 40 3.21 3.93 2.19
CA ALA A 40 2.07 4.82 2.20
C ALA A 40 2.34 6.16 2.89
N THR A 41 3.35 6.29 3.74
CA THR A 41 3.72 7.59 4.36
C THR A 41 4.76 8.31 3.53
N GLU A 42 5.88 7.66 3.21
CA GLU A 42 7.04 8.33 2.62
C GLU A 42 6.82 8.69 1.15
N ILE A 43 6.28 7.76 0.36
CA ILE A 43 6.03 8.01 -1.07
C ILE A 43 4.84 8.95 -1.22
N THR A 44 3.73 8.61 -0.57
CA THR A 44 2.47 9.31 -0.77
C THR A 44 2.51 10.76 -0.30
N HIS A 45 3.11 11.04 0.86
CA HIS A 45 3.08 12.39 1.42
C HIS A 45 3.81 13.38 0.50
N VAL A 46 4.98 13.00 -0.01
CA VAL A 46 5.76 13.79 -0.97
C VAL A 46 4.98 13.99 -2.26
N ILE A 47 4.39 12.92 -2.80
CA ILE A 47 3.61 12.99 -4.04
C ILE A 47 2.36 13.86 -3.86
N SER A 48 1.61 13.73 -2.78
CA SER A 48 0.39 14.52 -2.55
C SER A 48 0.67 16.03 -2.46
N GLN A 49 1.78 16.43 -1.82
CA GLN A 49 2.14 17.84 -1.69
C GLN A 49 2.44 18.52 -3.02
N VAL A 50 3.07 17.80 -3.96
CA VAL A 50 3.39 18.36 -5.29
C VAL A 50 2.24 18.20 -6.29
N THR A 51 1.42 17.16 -6.13
CA THR A 51 0.35 16.86 -7.10
C THR A 51 -0.90 17.69 -6.88
N PHE A 52 -1.26 18.02 -5.64
CA PHE A 52 -2.41 18.87 -5.37
C PHE A 52 -2.37 20.23 -6.12
N PRO A 53 -1.32 21.07 -5.98
CA PRO A 53 -1.24 22.34 -6.70
C PRO A 53 -1.15 22.16 -8.22
N ALA A 54 -0.48 21.09 -8.70
CA ALA A 54 -0.42 20.78 -10.13
C ALA A 54 -1.82 20.43 -10.69
N TYR A 55 -2.60 19.62 -9.98
CA TYR A 55 -3.95 19.24 -10.40
C TYR A 55 -4.93 20.42 -10.34
N SER A 56 -4.81 21.29 -9.34
CA SER A 56 -5.65 22.50 -9.25
C SER A 56 -5.40 23.45 -10.44
N LYS A 57 -4.16 23.61 -10.91
CA LYS A 57 -3.87 24.38 -12.13
C LYS A 57 -4.43 23.76 -13.41
N LEU A 58 -4.62 22.43 -13.42
CA LEU A 58 -5.10 21.67 -14.56
C LEU A 58 -6.59 21.31 -14.47
N GLN A 59 -7.31 21.77 -13.42
CA GLN A 59 -8.68 21.35 -13.14
C GLN A 59 -9.64 21.63 -14.30
N ASP A 60 -9.42 22.71 -15.05
CA ASP A 60 -10.24 23.13 -16.18
C ASP A 60 -9.87 22.42 -17.50
N ASN A 61 -8.72 21.72 -17.53
CA ASN A 61 -8.24 20.96 -18.68
C ASN A 61 -8.23 19.46 -18.36
N LEU A 62 -9.40 18.83 -18.47
CA LEU A 62 -9.60 17.40 -18.18
C LEU A 62 -8.60 16.46 -18.88
N PRO A 63 -8.26 16.62 -20.17
CA PRO A 63 -7.23 15.81 -20.81
C PRO A 63 -5.87 15.88 -20.09
N LYS A 64 -5.37 17.09 -19.81
CA LYS A 64 -4.08 17.27 -19.11
C LYS A 64 -4.13 16.77 -17.66
N LEU A 65 -5.24 17.00 -16.96
CA LEU A 65 -5.43 16.47 -15.61
C LEU A 65 -5.40 14.94 -15.59
N ARG A 66 -6.03 14.29 -16.58
CA ARG A 66 -6.01 12.83 -16.74
C ARG A 66 -4.59 12.33 -16.95
N GLU A 67 -3.83 12.92 -17.87
CA GLU A 67 -2.43 12.53 -18.12
C GLU A 67 -1.56 12.70 -16.88
N ALA A 68 -1.66 13.85 -16.19
CA ALA A 68 -0.93 14.11 -14.97
C ALA A 68 -1.27 13.08 -13.87
N TYR A 69 -2.56 12.78 -13.68
CA TYR A 69 -3.01 11.79 -12.72
C TYR A 69 -2.48 10.39 -13.03
N LEU A 70 -2.55 9.97 -14.29
CA LEU A 70 -2.09 8.66 -14.72
C LEU A 70 -0.57 8.50 -14.56
N LYS A 71 0.21 9.55 -14.88
CA LYS A 71 1.68 9.56 -14.63
C LYS A 71 1.99 9.41 -13.14
N VAL A 72 1.26 10.11 -12.28
CA VAL A 72 1.43 10.00 -10.82
C VAL A 72 1.05 8.62 -10.32
N LEU A 73 -0.11 8.10 -10.73
CA LEU A 73 -0.57 6.77 -10.35
C LEU A 73 0.45 5.69 -10.73
N GLN A 74 0.99 5.77 -11.94
CA GLN A 74 2.01 4.87 -12.44
C GLN A 74 3.30 4.97 -11.63
N PHE A 75 3.77 6.18 -11.33
CA PHE A 75 4.97 6.41 -10.53
C PHE A 75 4.80 5.91 -9.08
N THR A 76 3.67 6.21 -8.45
CA THR A 76 3.33 5.69 -7.12
C THR A 76 3.28 4.17 -7.12
N ALA A 77 2.63 3.55 -8.10
CA ALA A 77 2.63 2.10 -8.22
C ALA A 77 4.05 1.55 -8.38
N PHE A 78 4.84 2.10 -9.30
CA PHE A 78 6.21 1.67 -9.54
C PHE A 78 7.10 1.68 -8.28
N LEU A 79 6.91 2.64 -7.37
CA LEU A 79 7.65 2.69 -6.10
C LEU A 79 7.01 1.83 -5.00
N SER A 80 5.70 1.90 -4.83
CA SER A 80 5.04 1.27 -3.67
C SER A 80 4.99 -0.25 -3.78
N PHE A 81 4.90 -0.79 -5.00
CA PHE A 81 4.89 -2.23 -5.27
C PHE A 81 6.16 -2.97 -4.78
N PRO A 82 7.37 -2.62 -5.23
CA PRO A 82 8.59 -3.30 -4.79
C PRO A 82 8.85 -3.10 -3.30
N ILE A 83 8.55 -1.93 -2.72
CA ILE A 83 8.77 -1.70 -1.29
C ILE A 83 7.82 -2.59 -0.46
N ALA A 84 6.53 -2.66 -0.80
CA ALA A 84 5.59 -3.55 -0.13
C ALA A 84 5.99 -5.04 -0.29
N GLY A 85 6.47 -5.43 -1.47
CA GLY A 85 6.95 -6.78 -1.74
C GLY A 85 8.19 -7.16 -0.93
N LEU A 86 9.15 -6.24 -0.80
CA LEU A 86 10.34 -6.43 0.03
C LEU A 86 9.97 -6.55 1.51
N ILE A 87 9.09 -5.67 2.02
CA ILE A 87 8.57 -5.77 3.39
C ILE A 87 7.90 -7.14 3.59
N PHE A 88 7.06 -7.58 2.66
CA PHE A 88 6.35 -8.85 2.75
C PHE A 88 7.29 -10.06 2.85
N VAL A 89 8.29 -10.15 1.97
CA VAL A 89 9.20 -11.31 1.91
C VAL A 89 10.25 -11.30 3.03
N LEU A 90 10.74 -10.12 3.38
CA LEU A 90 11.81 -9.96 4.37
C LEU A 90 11.28 -9.78 5.80
N ALA A 91 9.96 -9.62 6.00
CA ALA A 91 9.37 -9.47 7.33
C ALA A 91 9.84 -10.50 8.37
N PRO A 92 9.91 -11.82 8.07
CA PRO A 92 10.38 -12.80 9.05
C PRO A 92 11.84 -12.60 9.45
N ASP A 93 12.73 -12.39 8.47
CA ASP A 93 14.17 -12.26 8.71
C ASP A 93 14.48 -10.92 9.39
N PHE A 94 13.85 -9.84 8.91
CA PHE A 94 13.98 -8.51 9.48
C PHE A 94 13.54 -8.52 10.95
N THR A 95 12.39 -9.13 11.25
CA THR A 95 11.87 -9.19 12.62
C THR A 95 12.80 -10.00 13.52
N ARG A 96 13.21 -11.19 13.09
CA ARG A 96 14.12 -12.04 13.86
C ARG A 96 15.46 -11.39 14.15
N ILE A 97 16.08 -10.73 13.16
CA ILE A 97 17.44 -10.21 13.27
C ILE A 97 17.48 -8.86 14.00
N PHE A 98 16.58 -7.93 13.66
CA PHE A 98 16.64 -6.56 14.17
C PHE A 98 15.80 -6.33 15.42
N LEU A 99 14.65 -7.01 15.54
CA LEU A 99 13.76 -6.88 16.70
C LEU A 99 13.93 -8.03 17.70
N GLY A 100 14.30 -9.22 17.22
CA GLY A 100 14.49 -10.43 18.02
C GLY A 100 13.26 -11.34 18.06
N GLU A 101 13.45 -12.56 18.57
CA GLU A 101 12.44 -13.63 18.61
C GLU A 101 11.11 -13.22 19.30
N LYS A 102 11.17 -12.29 20.26
CA LYS A 102 9.99 -11.79 20.97
C LYS A 102 8.96 -11.10 20.06
N TRP A 103 9.40 -10.58 18.91
CA TRP A 103 8.55 -9.85 17.97
C TRP A 103 8.00 -10.73 16.85
N MET A 104 8.42 -12.00 16.76
CA MET A 104 7.96 -12.93 15.73
C MET A 104 6.43 -13.09 15.59
N PRO A 105 5.60 -12.96 16.66
CA PRO A 105 4.15 -13.01 16.52
C PRO A 105 3.57 -11.95 15.58
N MET A 106 4.28 -10.83 15.35
CA MET A 106 3.81 -9.74 14.50
C MET A 106 4.03 -9.98 12.99
N VAL A 107 4.83 -10.98 12.61
CA VAL A 107 5.28 -11.18 11.22
C VAL A 107 4.11 -11.34 10.25
N LEU A 108 3.10 -12.15 10.60
CA LEU A 108 1.92 -12.33 9.76
C LEU A 108 1.11 -11.03 9.63
N ALA A 109 1.04 -10.24 10.71
CA ALA A 109 0.40 -8.92 10.68
C ALA A 109 1.17 -7.95 9.78
N VAL A 110 2.52 -7.94 9.81
CA VAL A 110 3.36 -7.13 8.90
C VAL A 110 3.06 -7.51 7.45
N GLN A 111 3.03 -8.81 7.13
CA GLN A 111 2.77 -9.28 5.78
C GLN A 111 1.39 -8.87 5.27
N ALA A 112 0.36 -9.03 6.10
CA ALA A 112 -0.99 -8.57 5.79
C ALA A 112 -1.04 -7.04 5.60
N LEU A 113 -0.51 -6.29 6.57
CA LEU A 113 -0.52 -4.83 6.53
C LEU A 113 0.36 -4.26 5.42
N ALA A 114 1.38 -4.97 4.92
CA ALA A 114 2.17 -4.53 3.77
C ALA A 114 1.31 -4.49 2.49
N ALA A 115 0.44 -5.48 2.30
CA ALA A 115 -0.55 -5.48 1.22
C ALA A 115 -1.56 -4.32 1.40
N TRP A 116 -2.00 -4.07 2.63
CA TRP A 116 -2.84 -2.90 2.94
C TRP A 116 -2.13 -1.57 2.66
N GLY A 117 -0.87 -1.42 3.07
CA GLY A 117 -0.06 -0.23 2.86
C GLY A 117 0.11 0.10 1.37
N LEU A 118 0.27 -0.93 0.54
CA LEU A 118 0.25 -0.79 -0.91
C LEU A 118 -1.09 -0.23 -1.43
N ILE A 119 -2.21 -0.85 -1.03
CA ILE A 119 -3.56 -0.41 -1.42
C ILE A 119 -3.79 1.05 -0.99
N ARG A 120 -3.38 1.40 0.23
CA ARG A 120 -3.47 2.75 0.78
C ARG A 120 -2.63 3.76 -0.01
N SER A 121 -1.39 3.42 -0.34
CA SER A 121 -0.49 4.31 -1.10
C SER A 121 -1.08 4.65 -2.47
N ILE A 122 -1.58 3.63 -3.17
CA ILE A 122 -2.25 3.82 -4.46
C ILE A 122 -3.53 4.65 -4.29
N GLY A 123 -4.37 4.32 -3.30
CA GLY A 123 -5.62 5.02 -3.02
C GLY A 123 -5.41 6.50 -2.68
N ALA A 124 -4.31 6.87 -2.04
CA ALA A 124 -4.05 8.25 -1.68
C ALA A 124 -3.83 9.19 -2.89
N THR A 125 -3.37 8.66 -4.02
CA THR A 125 -3.28 9.44 -5.28
C THR A 125 -4.65 9.92 -5.77
N THR A 126 -5.71 9.13 -5.50
CA THR A 126 -7.11 9.51 -5.82
C THR A 126 -7.61 10.66 -4.96
N GLY A 127 -7.14 10.75 -3.71
CA GLY A 127 -7.54 11.78 -2.76
C GLY A 127 -7.23 13.19 -3.29
N SER A 128 -6.02 13.40 -3.79
CA SER A 128 -5.57 14.70 -4.35
C SER A 128 -6.49 15.19 -5.47
N VAL A 129 -7.01 14.29 -6.32
CA VAL A 129 -7.94 14.63 -7.42
C VAL A 129 -9.29 15.11 -6.89
N PHE A 130 -9.85 14.43 -5.88
CA PHE A 130 -11.13 14.85 -5.32
C PHE A 130 -11.05 16.20 -4.61
N PHE A 131 -9.93 16.50 -3.96
CA PHE A 131 -9.69 17.81 -3.39
C PHE A 131 -9.49 18.87 -4.47
N SER A 132 -8.70 18.59 -5.51
CA SER A 132 -8.38 19.58 -6.54
C SER A 132 -9.60 19.96 -7.39
N VAL A 133 -10.54 19.04 -7.61
CA VAL A 133 -11.79 19.29 -8.37
C VAL A 133 -12.93 19.78 -7.47
N GLY A 134 -12.67 20.13 -6.21
CA GLY A 134 -13.68 20.67 -5.29
C GLY A 134 -14.77 19.69 -4.87
N ARG A 135 -14.50 18.38 -4.89
CA ARG A 135 -15.46 17.31 -4.49
C ARG A 135 -15.01 16.47 -3.28
N PRO A 136 -14.58 17.09 -2.15
CA PRO A 136 -14.11 16.36 -0.97
C PRO A 136 -15.19 15.51 -0.28
N LYS A 137 -16.48 15.82 -0.52
CA LYS A 137 -17.62 15.05 0.01
C LYS A 137 -17.61 13.59 -0.47
N ILE A 138 -17.05 13.31 -1.66
CA ILE A 138 -16.90 11.93 -2.16
C ILE A 138 -15.99 11.13 -1.24
N LEU A 139 -14.83 11.69 -0.90
CA LEU A 139 -13.86 11.05 -0.01
C LEU A 139 -14.48 10.81 1.38
N THR A 140 -15.23 11.78 1.91
CA THR A 140 -15.90 11.61 3.21
C THR A 140 -16.87 10.43 3.21
N LYS A 141 -17.70 10.27 2.17
CA LYS A 141 -18.62 9.14 2.04
C LYS A 141 -17.88 7.80 1.95
N ILE A 142 -16.78 7.75 1.19
CA ILE A 142 -15.94 6.55 1.06
C ILE A 142 -15.33 6.18 2.42
N GLN A 143 -14.85 7.15 3.19
CA GLN A 143 -14.32 6.89 4.53
C GLN A 143 -15.40 6.43 5.51
N CYS A 144 -16.64 6.93 5.41
CA CYS A 144 -17.74 6.41 6.22
C CYS A 144 -18.01 4.93 5.93
N VAL A 145 -18.05 4.53 4.66
CA VAL A 145 -18.22 3.11 4.27
C VAL A 145 -17.07 2.27 4.82
N HIS A 146 -15.84 2.76 4.70
CA HIS A 146 -14.66 2.08 5.26
C HIS A 146 -14.80 1.86 6.77
N LEU A 147 -15.16 2.90 7.53
CA LEU A 147 -15.33 2.80 8.98
C LEU A 147 -16.40 1.78 9.37
N VAL A 148 -17.54 1.75 8.67
CA VAL A 148 -18.62 0.78 8.93
C VAL A 148 -18.16 -0.65 8.64
N LEU A 149 -17.49 -0.88 7.51
CA LEU A 149 -16.95 -2.20 7.17
C LEU A 149 -15.90 -2.66 8.19
N LEU A 150 -15.03 -1.75 8.62
CA LEU A 150 -14.03 -2.04 9.64
C LEU A 150 -14.71 -2.43 10.96
N ALA A 151 -15.71 -1.67 11.42
CA ALA A 151 -16.43 -1.98 12.65
C ALA A 151 -17.12 -3.35 12.61
N ILE A 152 -17.67 -3.75 11.46
CA ILE A 152 -18.31 -5.07 11.29
C ILE A 152 -17.28 -6.21 11.30
N LEU A 153 -16.15 -6.01 10.64
CA LEU A 153 -15.16 -7.06 10.41
C LEU A 153 -14.17 -7.22 11.57
N ILE A 154 -13.84 -6.15 12.28
CA ILE A 154 -12.73 -6.15 13.25
C ILE A 154 -12.97 -7.12 14.41
N TYR A 155 -14.19 -7.21 14.94
CA TYR A 155 -14.51 -8.10 16.06
C TYR A 155 -14.40 -9.60 15.71
N PRO A 156 -15.11 -10.14 14.70
CA PRO A 156 -15.08 -11.57 14.41
C PRO A 156 -13.70 -12.06 13.93
N LEU A 157 -12.97 -11.24 13.18
CA LEU A 157 -11.64 -11.59 12.68
C LEU A 157 -10.58 -11.55 13.79
N SER A 158 -10.61 -10.52 14.66
CA SER A 158 -9.61 -10.39 15.73
C SER A 158 -9.76 -11.45 16.83
N ILE A 159 -10.97 -11.94 17.11
CA ILE A 159 -11.16 -13.05 18.05
C ILE A 159 -10.57 -14.35 17.51
N ARG A 160 -10.67 -14.58 16.19
CA ARG A 160 -10.28 -15.84 15.58
C ARG A 160 -8.77 -15.94 15.30
N TRP A 161 -8.13 -14.81 14.98
CA TRP A 161 -6.74 -14.77 14.53
C TRP A 161 -5.93 -13.63 15.14
N GLU A 162 -6.38 -13.07 16.26
CA GLU A 162 -5.69 -11.99 17.00
C GLU A 162 -5.30 -10.82 16.08
N ILE A 163 -4.07 -10.32 16.18
CA ILE A 163 -3.56 -9.18 15.40
C ILE A 163 -3.49 -9.46 13.89
N PHE A 164 -3.32 -10.73 13.49
CA PHE A 164 -3.41 -11.11 12.08
C PHE A 164 -4.84 -10.96 11.58
N GLY A 165 -5.82 -11.36 12.40
CA GLY A 165 -7.24 -11.14 12.15
C GLY A 165 -7.60 -9.67 12.03
N THR A 166 -7.10 -8.82 12.95
CA THR A 166 -7.27 -7.36 12.85
C THR A 166 -6.70 -6.82 11.53
N SER A 167 -5.51 -7.28 11.14
CA SER A 167 -4.86 -6.88 9.89
C SER A 167 -5.69 -7.26 8.66
N LEU A 168 -6.28 -8.47 8.65
CA LEU A 168 -7.20 -8.91 7.60
C LEU A 168 -8.48 -8.07 7.57
N ALA A 169 -9.05 -7.72 8.74
CA ALA A 169 -10.22 -6.87 8.82
C ALA A 169 -9.97 -5.50 8.16
N VAL A 170 -8.81 -4.90 8.43
CA VAL A 170 -8.40 -3.64 7.81
C VAL A 170 -8.28 -3.80 6.28
N ILE A 171 -7.61 -4.84 5.78
CA ILE A 171 -7.52 -5.10 4.32
C ILE A 171 -8.91 -5.21 3.71
N PHE A 172 -9.74 -6.11 4.21
CA PHE A 172 -11.07 -6.37 3.63
C PHE A 172 -11.98 -5.15 3.70
N ALA A 173 -11.92 -4.38 4.79
CA ALA A 173 -12.66 -3.15 4.93
C ALA A 173 -12.25 -2.08 3.90
N THR A 174 -11.03 -2.15 3.35
CA THR A 174 -10.52 -1.16 2.38
C THR A 174 -10.81 -1.50 0.92
N LEU A 175 -11.09 -2.77 0.60
CA LEU A 175 -11.29 -3.21 -0.79
C LEU A 175 -12.45 -2.47 -1.47
N ILE A 176 -13.62 -2.43 -0.84
CA ILE A 176 -14.81 -1.76 -1.38
C ILE A 176 -14.56 -0.24 -1.52
N PRO A 177 -14.12 0.48 -0.47
CA PRO A 177 -13.77 1.89 -0.56
C PRO A 177 -12.81 2.24 -1.70
N VAL A 178 -11.76 1.44 -1.92
CA VAL A 178 -10.78 1.69 -2.98
C VAL A 178 -11.36 1.48 -4.37
N LEU A 179 -12.14 0.41 -4.57
CA LEU A 179 -12.83 0.19 -5.85
C LEU A 179 -13.79 1.35 -6.18
N VAL A 180 -14.54 1.82 -5.17
CA VAL A 180 -15.43 2.99 -5.32
C VAL A 180 -14.62 4.25 -5.61
N ALA A 181 -13.50 4.48 -4.92
CA ALA A 181 -12.62 5.64 -5.15
C ALA A 181 -12.11 5.66 -6.60
N PHE A 182 -11.59 4.53 -7.09
CA PHE A 182 -11.12 4.42 -8.46
C PHE A 182 -12.20 4.66 -9.51
N TYR A 183 -13.38 4.05 -9.31
CA TYR A 183 -14.52 4.27 -10.20
C TYR A 183 -14.93 5.75 -10.25
N MET A 184 -14.98 6.40 -9.08
CA MET A 184 -15.34 7.82 -8.98
C MET A 184 -14.29 8.73 -9.61
N VAL A 185 -12.99 8.44 -9.43
CA VAL A 185 -11.92 9.19 -10.12
C VAL A 185 -12.02 9.00 -11.63
N ALA A 186 -12.17 7.76 -12.11
CA ALA A 186 -12.32 7.46 -13.54
C ALA A 186 -13.48 8.26 -14.16
N LYS A 187 -14.60 8.39 -13.43
CA LYS A 187 -15.74 9.22 -13.83
C LYS A 187 -15.41 10.72 -13.84
N VAL A 188 -14.71 11.23 -12.83
CA VAL A 188 -14.31 12.65 -12.73
C VAL A 188 -13.37 13.05 -13.86
N ILE A 189 -12.34 12.23 -14.15
CA ILE A 189 -11.36 12.51 -15.20
C ILE A 189 -11.79 11.99 -16.59
N LYS A 190 -12.99 11.43 -16.71
CA LYS A 190 -13.54 10.79 -17.93
C LYS A 190 -12.57 9.79 -18.58
N CYS A 191 -11.95 8.92 -17.78
CA CYS A 191 -11.03 7.89 -18.24
C CYS A 191 -11.68 6.51 -18.17
N LYS A 192 -11.31 5.60 -19.07
CA LYS A 192 -11.69 4.19 -18.97
C LYS A 192 -10.96 3.54 -17.80
N THR A 193 -11.65 2.72 -17.02
CA THR A 193 -11.07 1.96 -15.90
C THR A 193 -9.93 1.04 -16.33
N TRP A 194 -9.94 0.59 -17.59
CA TRP A 194 -8.88 -0.23 -18.18
C TRP A 194 -7.47 0.40 -18.09
N ASN A 195 -7.37 1.72 -18.22
CA ASN A 195 -6.08 2.40 -18.15
C ASN A 195 -5.43 2.28 -16.76
N PHE A 196 -6.26 2.20 -15.71
CA PHE A 196 -5.79 2.01 -14.33
C PHE A 196 -5.23 0.60 -14.15
N CYS A 197 -5.95 -0.42 -14.65
CA CYS A 197 -5.47 -1.80 -14.59
C CYS A 197 -4.11 -1.93 -15.31
N LYS A 198 -3.97 -1.34 -16.50
CA LYS A 198 -2.70 -1.38 -17.25
C LYS A 198 -1.52 -0.79 -16.47
N MET A 199 -1.75 0.24 -15.64
CA MET A 199 -0.71 0.89 -14.84
C MET A 199 -0.31 0.07 -13.60
N ILE A 200 -1.20 -0.77 -13.10
CA ILE A 200 -0.99 -1.57 -11.89
C ILE A 200 -0.44 -2.96 -12.22
N VAL A 201 -0.89 -3.57 -13.31
CA VAL A 201 -0.53 -4.94 -13.69
C VAL A 201 0.97 -5.13 -13.87
N LEU A 202 1.67 -4.16 -14.48
CA LEU A 202 3.11 -4.29 -14.74
C LEU A 202 3.94 -4.22 -13.45
N PRO A 203 3.79 -3.21 -12.57
CA PRO A 203 4.42 -3.20 -11.25
C PRO A 203 4.08 -4.43 -10.40
N PHE A 204 2.85 -4.94 -10.50
CA PHE A 204 2.43 -6.16 -9.81
C PHE A 204 3.20 -7.40 -10.29
N ILE A 205 3.28 -7.63 -11.60
CA ILE A 205 4.02 -8.75 -12.18
C ILE A 205 5.51 -8.66 -11.82
N ASN A 206 6.12 -7.47 -11.96
CA ASN A 206 7.53 -7.26 -11.62
C ASN A 206 7.82 -7.57 -10.15
N THR A 207 6.91 -7.16 -9.27
CA THR A 207 7.04 -7.43 -7.83
C THR A 207 6.83 -8.90 -7.52
N ALA A 208 5.88 -9.57 -8.18
CA ALA A 208 5.69 -11.01 -8.03
C ALA A 208 6.94 -11.78 -8.45
N ILE A 209 7.56 -11.42 -9.58
CA ILE A 209 8.82 -12.03 -10.03
C ILE A 209 9.94 -11.78 -9.02
N MET A 210 10.08 -10.54 -8.55
CA MET A 210 11.06 -10.16 -7.52
C MET A 210 10.87 -10.99 -6.24
N ILE A 211 9.63 -11.11 -5.74
CA ILE A 211 9.28 -11.92 -4.57
C ILE A 211 9.66 -13.38 -4.78
N SER A 212 9.29 -13.96 -5.93
CA SER A 212 9.61 -15.34 -6.28
C SER A 212 11.13 -15.58 -6.36
N LEU A 213 11.87 -14.64 -6.94
CA LEU A 213 13.34 -14.72 -7.03
C LEU A 213 13.98 -14.74 -5.64
N ILE A 214 13.58 -13.81 -4.76
CA ILE A 214 14.09 -13.77 -3.38
C ILE A 214 13.73 -15.06 -2.64
N PHE A 215 12.49 -15.55 -2.78
CA PHE A 215 12.06 -16.79 -2.13
C PHE A 215 12.86 -18.03 -2.59
N ILE A 216 13.14 -18.14 -3.89
CA ILE A 216 13.97 -19.22 -4.45
C ILE A 216 15.40 -19.12 -3.91
N LEU A 217 15.99 -17.92 -3.89
CA LEU A 217 17.34 -17.71 -3.36
C LEU A 217 17.41 -18.05 -1.87
N LYS A 218 16.42 -17.65 -1.07
CA LYS A 218 16.32 -18.01 0.35
C LYS A 218 16.23 -19.51 0.58
N THR A 219 15.50 -20.23 -0.28
CA THR A 219 15.39 -21.71 -0.18
C THR A 219 16.70 -22.42 -0.56
N ARG A 220 17.54 -21.77 -1.39
CA ARG A 220 18.81 -22.33 -1.86
C ARG A 220 20.00 -21.98 -0.97
N TRP A 221 19.94 -20.86 -0.25
CA TRP A 221 20.97 -20.40 0.68
C TRP A 221 20.73 -20.99 2.09
N SER A 222 21.80 -21.30 2.82
CA SER A 222 21.78 -21.98 4.14
C SER A 222 20.78 -21.39 5.16
N ASN A 223 20.34 -22.23 6.12
CA ASN A 223 19.24 -22.04 7.09
C ASN A 223 19.29 -20.80 8.01
N THR A 224 20.34 -19.98 7.96
CA THR A 224 20.45 -18.75 8.76
C THR A 224 20.78 -17.56 7.85
N VAL A 225 19.75 -16.77 7.56
CA VAL A 225 19.89 -15.44 6.96
C VAL A 225 20.51 -14.53 8.03
N GLY A 226 21.70 -14.01 7.79
CA GLY A 226 22.34 -12.98 8.62
C GLY A 226 21.97 -11.57 8.16
N MET A 227 22.55 -10.56 8.82
CA MET A 227 22.30 -9.14 8.48
C MET A 227 22.75 -8.82 7.05
N LEU A 228 23.91 -9.34 6.62
CA LEU A 228 24.46 -9.08 5.29
C LEU A 228 23.56 -9.66 4.19
N GLU A 229 23.00 -10.83 4.41
CA GLU A 229 22.09 -11.49 3.48
C GLU A 229 20.80 -10.69 3.28
N ILE A 230 20.25 -10.06 4.32
CA ILE A 230 19.11 -9.15 4.19
C ILE A 230 19.46 -7.97 3.28
N PHE A 231 20.61 -7.31 3.51
CA PHE A 231 21.05 -6.20 2.66
C PHE A 231 21.23 -6.65 1.20
N LEU A 232 21.83 -7.82 0.99
CA LEU A 232 21.97 -8.40 -0.36
C LEU A 232 20.61 -8.68 -1.00
N PHE A 233 19.63 -9.23 -0.27
CA PHE A 233 18.28 -9.44 -0.82
C PHE A 233 17.55 -8.15 -1.15
N ILE A 234 17.74 -7.08 -0.36
CA ILE A 234 17.19 -5.76 -0.69
C ILE A 234 17.82 -5.25 -1.99
N VAL A 235 19.16 -5.26 -2.10
CA VAL A 235 19.86 -4.79 -3.30
C VAL A 235 19.48 -5.62 -4.52
N LEU A 236 19.48 -6.95 -4.41
CA LEU A 236 19.05 -7.87 -5.48
C LEU A 236 17.58 -7.64 -5.85
N GLY A 237 16.70 -7.42 -4.88
CA GLY A 237 15.30 -7.10 -5.12
C GLY A 237 15.13 -5.82 -5.92
N VAL A 238 15.80 -4.74 -5.51
CA VAL A 238 15.79 -3.46 -6.22
C VAL A 238 16.37 -3.60 -7.63
N VAL A 239 17.53 -4.23 -7.78
CA VAL A 239 18.20 -4.42 -9.08
C VAL A 239 17.36 -5.30 -10.01
N SER A 240 16.78 -6.40 -9.51
CA SER A 240 15.91 -7.27 -10.32
C SER A 240 14.64 -6.55 -10.74
N TYR A 241 14.01 -5.78 -9.85
CA TYR A 241 12.82 -5.00 -10.17
C TYR A 241 13.11 -3.94 -11.24
N LEU A 242 14.20 -3.17 -11.07
CA LEU A 242 14.63 -2.16 -12.04
C LEU A 242 15.04 -2.78 -13.38
N GLY A 243 15.73 -3.92 -13.35
CA GLY A 243 16.14 -4.65 -14.54
C GLY A 243 14.94 -5.18 -15.34
N ILE A 244 13.95 -5.78 -14.68
CA ILE A 244 12.71 -6.25 -15.32
C ILE A 244 11.92 -5.06 -15.87
N ALA A 245 11.82 -3.97 -15.10
CA ALA A 245 11.16 -2.75 -15.57
C ALA A 245 11.82 -2.18 -16.82
N TYR A 246 13.16 -2.09 -16.85
CA TYR A 246 13.91 -1.63 -18.01
C TYR A 246 13.72 -2.53 -19.23
N LEU A 247 13.74 -3.86 -19.04
CA LEU A 247 13.50 -4.80 -20.13
C LEU A 247 12.08 -4.68 -20.69
N LEU A 248 11.07 -4.51 -19.83
CA LEU A 248 9.69 -4.33 -20.27
C LEU A 248 9.47 -2.99 -20.97
N ASP A 249 10.16 -1.93 -20.55
CA ASP A 249 10.15 -0.63 -21.24
C ASP A 249 10.79 -0.72 -22.64
N LYS A 250 11.82 -1.57 -22.78
CA LYS A 250 12.49 -1.81 -24.06
C LYS A 250 11.70 -2.72 -25.02
N PHE A 251 11.00 -3.73 -24.52
CA PHE A 251 10.29 -4.73 -25.33
C PHE A 251 8.82 -4.39 -25.59
N SER A 252 8.14 -3.80 -24.61
CA SER A 252 6.80 -3.26 -24.83
C SER A 252 7.00 -1.85 -25.38
N SER A 253 6.20 -1.43 -26.36
CA SER A 253 6.06 -0.02 -26.75
C SER A 253 5.43 0.79 -25.60
N TYR A 254 6.10 0.81 -24.45
CA TYR A 254 5.71 1.51 -23.26
C TYR A 254 6.39 2.87 -23.37
N ARG A 255 5.83 3.69 -24.24
CA ARG A 255 6.27 5.06 -24.43
C ARG A 255 6.09 5.76 -23.07
N MET A 256 7.16 5.83 -22.28
CA MET A 256 7.36 6.90 -21.31
C MET A 256 7.41 8.17 -22.14
N GLN A 257 6.24 8.68 -22.55
CA GLN A 257 6.12 9.97 -23.19
C GLN A 257 6.50 11.01 -22.15
N ASN A 258 7.79 11.35 -22.17
CA ASN A 258 8.28 12.68 -21.84
C ASN A 258 7.33 13.72 -22.44
#